data_AF-A0A2V7I0A6-F1
#
_entry.id   AF-A0A2V7I0A6-F1
#
_cell.length_a   1.000
_cell.length_b   1.000
_cell.length_c   1.000
_cell.angle_alpha   90.00
_cell.angle_beta   90.00
_cell.angle_gamma   90.00
#
_symmetry.space_group_name_H-M   'P 1'
#
loop_
_entity.id
_entity.type
_entity.pdbx_description
1 polymer ?
#
loop_
_entity_poly.entity_id
_entity_poly.type
_entity_poly.pdbx_seq_one_letter_code
_entity_poly.pdbx_strand_id
1 'polypeptide(L)'
;MRENLIVAAILTAGAVIRFYRLDLTWFFLDQARDVAAAAGIAAGASFPLLGPRIGWTEAYLGPLYFYLMAIPFSIARDPVAG
;
A
#
# COMPACT_ATOMS: atom_id res chain seq x y z
N MET A 1 3.87 -31.87 6.93
CA MET A 1 5.15 -31.19 6.61
C MET A 1 5.26 -30.89 5.11
N ARG A 2 4.82 -31.82 4.23
CA ARG A 2 4.74 -31.61 2.78
C ARG A 2 3.74 -30.50 2.39
N GLU A 3 2.64 -30.38 3.13
CA GLU A 3 1.60 -29.36 2.95
C GLU A 3 2.18 -27.96 3.16
N ASN A 4 2.94 -27.76 4.26
CA ASN A 4 3.60 -26.50 4.56
C ASN A 4 4.62 -26.12 3.48
N LEU A 5 5.33 -27.11 2.91
CA LEU A 5 6.24 -26.88 1.79
C LEU A 5 5.51 -26.45 0.53
N ILE A 6 4.36 -27.05 0.22
CA ILE A 6 3.53 -26.66 -0.93
C ILE A 6 3.00 -25.23 -0.74
N VAL A 7 2.48 -24.91 0.44
CA VAL A 7 2.00 -23.55 0.76
C VAL A 7 3.14 -22.54 0.66
N ALA A 8 4.31 -22.84 1.21
CA ALA A 8 5.49 -21.99 1.11
C ALA A 8 5.91 -21.78 -0.36
N ALA A 9 5.87 -22.83 -1.19
CA ALA A 9 6.17 -22.73 -2.61
C ALA A 9 5.17 -21.82 -3.35
N ILE A 10 3.87 -21.94 -3.05
CA ILE A 10 2.82 -21.10 -3.63
C ILE A 10 3.03 -19.63 -3.25
N LEU A 11 3.24 -19.35 -1.95
CA LEU A 11 3.48 -17.99 -1.46
C LEU A 11 4.75 -17.39 -2.06
N THR A 12 5.82 -18.18 -2.17
CA THR A 12 7.09 -17.74 -2.75
C THR A 12 6.92 -17.44 -4.23
N ALA A 13 6.30 -18.33 -5.01
CA ALA A 13 6.04 -18.11 -6.42
C ALA A 13 5.15 -16.88 -6.65
N GLY A 14 4.10 -16.73 -5.84
CA GLY A 14 3.23 -15.55 -5.86
C GLY A 14 3.98 -14.26 -5.58
N ALA A 15 4.85 -14.25 -4.56
CA ALA A 15 5.69 -13.10 -4.24
C ALA A 15 6.65 -12.76 -5.39
N VAL A 16 7.38 -13.75 -5.93
CA VAL A 16 8.30 -13.55 -7.05
C VAL A 16 7.58 -12.94 -8.25
N ILE A 17 6.43 -13.49 -8.64
CA ILE A 17 5.64 -12.97 -9.76
C ILE A 17 5.15 -11.54 -9.45
N ARG A 18 4.69 -11.27 -8.22
CA ARG A 18 4.16 -9.97 -7.82
C ARG A 18 5.20 -8.85 -7.85
N PHE A 19 6.46 -9.16 -7.53
CA PHE A 19 7.58 -8.23 -7.50
C PHE A 19 8.42 -8.23 -8.80
N TYR A 20 8.16 -9.16 -9.72
CA TYR A 20 8.89 -9.23 -10.98
C TYR A 20 8.59 -8.00 -11.85
N ARG A 21 9.62 -7.18 -12.11
CA ARG A 21 9.54 -5.94 -12.90
C ARG A 21 8.51 -4.94 -12.35
N LEU A 22 8.39 -4.84 -11.04
CA LEU A 22 7.59 -3.80 -10.41
C LEU A 22 8.16 -2.43 -10.76
N ASP A 23 7.32 -1.54 -11.28
CA ASP A 23 7.69 -0.14 -11.49
C ASP A 23 7.66 0.59 -10.15
N LEU A 24 8.80 1.18 -9.78
CA LEU A 24 8.98 1.92 -8.52
C LEU A 24 9.00 3.43 -8.75
N THR A 25 8.89 3.89 -10.00
CA THR A 25 9.14 5.29 -10.37
C THR A 25 7.88 6.13 -10.50
N TRP A 26 6.71 5.49 -10.59
CA TRP A 26 5.45 6.18 -10.84
C TRP A 26 4.28 5.52 -10.10
N PHE A 27 3.30 6.35 -9.70
CA PHE A 27 2.03 5.92 -9.14
C PHE A 27 0.85 6.30 -10.03
N PHE A 28 -0.07 5.38 -10.29
CA PHE A 28 -1.35 5.72 -10.91
C PHE A 28 -2.18 6.63 -10.00
N LEU A 29 -3.20 7.30 -10.56
CA LEU A 29 -3.95 8.36 -9.88
C LEU A 29 -4.40 8.01 -8.45
N ASP A 30 -5.04 6.84 -8.28
CA ASP A 30 -5.48 6.38 -6.96
C ASP A 30 -4.30 6.02 -6.04
N GLN A 31 -3.25 5.41 -6.60
CA GLN A 31 -2.04 5.07 -5.84
C GLN A 31 -1.34 6.33 -5.33
N ALA A 32 -1.25 7.39 -6.14
CA ALA A 32 -0.61 8.64 -5.76
C ALA A 32 -1.32 9.28 -4.56
N ARG A 33 -2.67 9.30 -4.59
CA ARG A 33 -3.49 9.74 -3.46
C ARG A 33 -3.23 8.90 -2.21
N ASP A 34 -3.24 7.58 -2.35
CA ASP A 34 -3.12 6.67 -1.21
C ASP A 34 -1.71 6.75 -0.58
N VAL A 35 -0.67 6.86 -1.42
CA VAL A 35 0.73 7.08 -1.03
C VAL A 35 0.89 8.41 -0.30
N ALA A 36 0.28 9.49 -0.80
CA ALA A 36 0.35 10.79 -0.13
C ALA A 36 -0.29 10.76 1.26
N ALA A 37 -1.44 10.08 1.41
CA ALA A 37 -2.09 9.89 2.71
C ALA A 37 -1.21 9.06 3.66
N ALA A 38 -0.67 7.93 3.20
CA ALA A 38 0.20 7.07 4.01
C ALA A 38 1.49 7.78 4.44
N ALA A 39 2.14 8.52 3.54
CA ALA A 39 3.32 9.32 3.85
C ALA A 39 3.02 10.43 4.87
N GLY A 40 1.87 11.09 4.75
CA GLY A 40 1.41 12.08 5.72
C GLY A 40 1.18 11.49 7.12
N ILE A 41 0.60 10.29 7.20
CA ILE A 41 0.43 9.56 8.47
C ILE A 41 1.79 9.17 9.05
N ALA A 42 2.68 8.59 8.24
CA ALA A 42 4.01 8.16 8.67
C ALA A 42 4.88 9.34 9.18
N ALA A 43 4.71 10.52 8.59
CA ALA A 43 5.36 11.76 9.03
C ALA A 43 4.67 12.42 10.25
N GLY A 44 3.54 11.88 10.72
CA GLY A 44 2.73 12.49 11.79
C GLY A 44 2.04 13.81 11.38
N ALA A 45 1.96 14.10 10.09
CA ALA A 45 1.43 15.34 9.55
C ALA A 45 -0.10 15.32 9.36
N SER A 46 -0.69 14.14 9.10
CA SER A 46 -2.13 14.01 8.89
C SER A 46 -2.67 12.66 9.38
N PHE A 47 -3.89 12.68 9.92
CA PHE A 47 -4.58 11.49 10.44
C PHE A 47 -6.02 11.47 9.92
N PRO A 48 -6.23 11.12 8.64
CA PRO A 48 -7.54 11.17 8.03
C PRO A 48 -8.52 10.23 8.72
N LEU A 49 -9.73 10.74 8.96
CA LEU A 49 -10.86 9.96 9.50
C LEU A 49 -11.75 9.38 8.38
N LEU A 50 -11.55 9.85 7.14
CA LEU A 50 -12.22 9.37 5.94
C LEU A 50 -11.18 8.86 4.94
N GLY A 51 -11.52 7.76 4.28
CA GLY A 51 -10.81 7.24 3.12
C GLY A 51 -11.15 8.03 1.85
N PRO A 52 -10.80 7.49 0.67
CA PRO A 52 -11.07 8.20 -0.58
C PRO A 52 -12.56 8.25 -0.93
N ARG A 53 -12.91 9.30 -1.68
CA ARG A 53 -14.23 9.45 -2.29
C ARG A 53 -14.45 8.33 -3.32
N ILE A 54 -15.63 7.73 -3.30
CA ILE A 54 -16.01 6.67 -4.24
C ILE A 54 -16.42 7.33 -5.55
N GLY A 55 -15.50 7.38 -6.54
CA GLY A 55 -15.76 7.90 -7.87
C GLY A 55 -16.53 9.23 -7.86
N TRP A 56 -17.63 9.27 -8.62
CA TRP A 56 -18.50 10.45 -8.77
C TRP A 56 -19.62 10.55 -7.72
N THR A 57 -19.51 9.86 -6.58
CA THR A 57 -20.53 9.86 -5.52
C THR A 57 -20.16 10.79 -4.37
N GLU A 58 -21.08 11.11 -3.46
CA GLU A 58 -20.76 11.86 -2.22
C GLU A 58 -20.29 10.95 -1.07
N ALA A 59 -20.12 9.64 -1.33
CA ALA A 59 -19.71 8.66 -0.33
C ALA A 59 -18.18 8.52 -0.26
N TYR A 60 -17.67 8.22 0.94
CA TYR A 60 -16.26 8.00 1.23
C TYR A 60 -16.05 6.59 1.78
N LEU A 61 -14.91 5.99 1.44
CA LEU A 61 -14.46 4.75 2.08
C LEU A 61 -13.95 5.01 3.50
N GLY A 62 -13.74 3.95 4.28
CA GLY A 62 -13.04 4.04 5.56
C GLY A 62 -11.54 4.30 5.38
N PRO A 63 -10.86 4.91 6.37
CA PRO A 63 -9.45 5.31 6.23
C PRO A 63 -8.47 4.15 6.50
N LEU A 64 -8.95 2.96 6.87
CA LEU A 64 -8.13 1.83 7.33
C LEU A 64 -6.97 1.51 6.36
N TYR A 65 -7.22 1.59 5.06
CA TYR A 65 -6.19 1.30 4.06
C TYR A 65 -5.00 2.27 4.14
N PHE A 66 -5.24 3.56 4.40
CA PHE A 66 -4.17 4.54 4.58
C PHE A 66 -3.29 4.20 5.78
N TYR A 67 -3.90 3.78 6.90
CA TYR A 67 -3.17 3.39 8.10
C TYR A 67 -2.37 2.09 7.90
N LEU A 68 -2.91 1.12 7.17
CA LEU A 68 -2.17 -0.10 6.84
C LEU A 68 -0.96 0.20 5.95
N MET A 69 -1.09 1.12 4.99
CA MET A 69 0.03 1.56 4.17
C MET A 69 1.03 2.43 4.92
N ALA A 70 0.61 3.17 5.96
CA ALA A 70 1.52 3.97 6.76
C ALA A 70 2.58 3.14 7.49
N ILE A 71 2.30 1.86 7.79
CA ILE A 71 3.24 0.96 8.48
C ILE A 71 4.53 0.73 7.66
N PRO A 72 4.50 0.23 6.42
CA PRO A 72 5.72 0.12 5.62
C PRO A 72 6.36 1.50 5.34
N PHE A 73 5.56 2.56 5.23
CA PHE A 73 6.07 3.93 5.01
C PHE A 73 6.82 4.52 6.21
N SER A 74 6.54 4.08 7.44
CA SER A 74 7.25 4.54 8.63
C SER A 74 8.59 3.81 8.86
N ILE A 75 8.80 2.69 8.17
CA ILE A 75 9.99 1.84 8.31
C ILE A 75 10.91 1.96 7.08
N ALA A 76 10.34 2.18 5.89
CA ALA A 76 11.09 2.38 4.66
C ALA A 76 11.90 3.68 4.70
N ARG A 77 13.11 3.65 4.15
CA ARG A 77 14.02 4.80 4.14
C ARG A 77 13.55 5.92 3.20
N ASP A 78 13.06 5.55 2.03
CA ASP A 78 12.52 6.49 1.05
C ASP A 78 11.36 5.84 0.25
N PRO A 79 10.17 5.72 0.86
CA PRO A 79 9.06 4.98 0.29
C PRO A 79 8.41 5.66 -0.93
N VAL A 80 8.79 6.89 -1.27
CA VAL A 80 8.21 7.67 -2.37
C VAL A 80 9.18 7.77 -3.56
N ALA A 81 10.50 7.74 -3.34
CA ALA A 81 11.49 7.82 -4.41
C ALA A 81 11.84 6.49 -5.09
N GLY A 82 11.46 5.36 -4.48
CA GLY A 82 11.83 4.01 -4.94
C GLY A 82 13.09 3.46 -4.28
#